data_AF-A0A8X6KUV8-F1
#
_entry.id   AF-A0A8X6KUV8-F1
#
_cell.length_a   1.000
_cell.length_b   1.000
_cell.length_c   1.000
_cell.angle_alpha   90.00
_cell.angle_beta   90.00
_cell.angle_gamma   90.00
#
_symmetry.space_group_name_H-M   'P 1'
#
loop_
_entity.id
_entity.type
_entity.pdbx_description
1 polymer ?
#
loop_
_entity_poly.entity_id
_entity_poly.type
_entity_poly.pdbx_seq_one_letter_code
_entity_poly.pdbx_strand_id
1 'polypeptide(L)' 'MEVTHVEQGTYIKITILYRKNEMECHNEFVEALLNNALLYCTVARWVGKFQQGRVSTSDEQRSGRPLSVSTS' A
#
# COMPACT_ATOMS: atom_id res chain seq x y z
N MET A 1 -8.42 -3.35 16.90
CA MET A 1 -7.99 -4.11 15.71
C MET A 1 -6.85 -3.32 15.09
N GLU A 2 -5.67 -3.91 14.93
CA GLU A 2 -4.53 -3.25 14.29
C GLU A 2 -4.58 -3.55 12.78
N VAL A 3 -4.38 -2.53 11.95
CA VAL A 3 -4.40 -2.66 10.48
C VAL A 3 -3.00 -2.41 9.95
N THR A 4 -2.41 -3.45 9.38
CA THR A 4 -1.08 -3.46 8.80
C THR A 4 -1.02 -2.67 7.48
N HIS A 5 0.18 -2.28 7.05
CA HIS A 5 0.36 -1.63 5.75
C HIS A 5 -0.08 -2.50 4.56
N VAL A 6 0.01 -3.82 4.67
CA VAL A 6 -0.43 -4.76 3.62
C VAL A 6 -1.96 -4.75 3.49
N GLU A 7 -2.67 -4.68 4.62
CA GLU A 7 -4.12 -4.57 4.64
C GLU A 7 -4.58 -3.21 4.10
N GLN A 8 -3.92 -2.12 4.49
CA GLN A 8 -4.18 -0.80 3.89
C GLN A 8 -3.91 -0.82 2.38
N GLY A 9 -2.82 -1.44 1.91
CA GLY A 9 -2.55 -1.61 0.48
C GLY A 9 -3.62 -2.43 -0.25
N THR A 10 -4.19 -3.43 0.40
CA THR A 10 -5.31 -4.23 -0.15
C THR A 10 -6.57 -3.39 -0.27
N TYR A 11 -6.84 -2.55 0.74
CA TYR A 11 -7.94 -1.60 0.70
C TYR A 11 -7.80 -0.61 -0.47
N ILE A 12 -6.60 -0.06 -0.71
CA ILE A 12 -6.33 0.83 -1.85
C ILE A 12 -6.71 0.15 -3.18
N LYS A 13 -6.41 -1.15 -3.35
CA LYS A 13 -6.81 -1.87 -4.58
C LYS A 13 -8.32 -1.93 -4.74
N ILE A 14 -9.04 -2.15 -3.64
CA ILE A 14 -10.50 -2.23 -3.63
C ILE A 14 -11.11 -0.84 -3.93
N THR A 15 -10.59 0.23 -3.35
CA THR A 15 -11.10 1.60 -3.61
C THR A 15 -10.95 2.04 -5.07
N ILE A 16 -9.89 1.61 -5.77
CA ILE A 16 -9.74 1.83 -7.22
C ILE A 16 -10.86 1.13 -8.02
N LEU A 17 -11.28 -0.06 -7.60
CA LEU A 17 -12.41 -0.77 -8.23
C LEU A 17 -13.73 -0.01 -7.99
N TYR A 18 -13.87 0.63 -6.83
CA TYR A 18 -14.98 1.55 -6.51
C TYR A 18 -14.87 2.93 -7.17
N ARG A 19 -13.86 3.18 -8.02
CA ARG A 19 -13.64 4.47 -8.72
C ARG A 19 -13.43 5.66 -7.78
N LYS A 20 -13.01 5.41 -6.54
CA LYS A 20 -12.59 6.47 -5.62
C LYS A 20 -11.22 7.01 -5.98
N ASN A 21 -11.00 8.29 -5.74
CA ASN A 21 -9.70 8.92 -5.91
C ASN A 21 -8.81 8.71 -4.66
N GLU A 22 -7.52 9.04 -4.80
CA GLU A 22 -6.52 8.89 -3.75
C GLU A 22 -6.82 9.73 -2.49
N MET A 23 -7.48 10.89 -2.64
CA MET A 23 -7.85 11.75 -1.52
C MET A 23 -9.00 11.14 -0.71
N GLU A 24 -10.03 10.62 -1.37
CA GLU A 24 -11.13 9.88 -0.72
C GLU A 24 -10.58 8.68 0.06
N CYS A 25 -9.70 7.89 -0.56
CA CYS A 25 -9.06 6.75 0.11
C CYS A 25 -8.23 7.17 1.32
N HIS A 26 -7.50 8.30 1.24
CA HIS A 26 -6.71 8.79 2.37
C HIS A 26 -7.59 9.30 3.51
N ASN A 27 -8.67 10.02 3.20
CA ASN A 27 -9.62 10.49 4.21
C ASN A 27 -10.24 9.33 4.98
N GLU A 28 -10.63 8.25 4.28
CA GLU A 28 -11.16 7.03 4.89
C GLU A 28 -10.13 6.35 5.80
N PHE A 29 -8.84 6.38 5.45
CA PHE A 29 -7.79 5.89 6.35
C PHE A 29 -7.62 6.78 7.58
N VAL A 30 -7.63 8.10 7.43
CA VAL A 30 -7.51 9.01 8.57
C VAL A 30 -8.70 8.85 9.52
N GLU A 31 -9.92 8.71 8.98
CA GLU A 31 -11.13 8.50 9.77
C GLU A 31 -11.09 7.18 10.56
N ALA A 32 -10.63 6.08 9.93
CA ALA A 32 -10.62 4.76 10.55
C ALA A 32 -9.39 4.47 11.43
N LEU A 33 -8.21 4.97 11.03
CA LEU A 33 -6.91 4.56 11.59
C LEU A 33 -6.16 5.70 12.28
N LEU A 34 -6.61 6.94 12.13
CA LEU A 34 -5.99 8.14 12.71
C LEU A 34 -4.47 8.17 12.41
N ASN A 35 -3.65 8.09 13.46
CA ASN A 35 -2.19 8.18 13.38
C ASN A 35 -1.54 6.95 12.70
N ASN A 36 -2.26 5.84 12.55
CA ASN A 36 -1.78 4.63 11.90
C ASN A 36 -2.12 4.60 10.39
N ALA A 37 -2.79 5.63 9.88
CA ALA A 37 -3.10 5.77 8.47
C ALA A 37 -1.83 5.95 7.63
N LEU A 38 -1.80 5.31 6.45
CA LEU A 38 -0.81 5.63 5.44
C LEU A 38 -0.89 7.11 5.06
N LEU A 39 0.29 7.74 4.97
CA LEU A 39 0.43 9.10 4.48
C LEU A 39 -0.17 9.24 3.08
N TYR A 40 -0.77 10.39 2.79
CA TYR A 40 -1.34 10.70 1.48
C TYR A 40 -0.37 10.40 0.31
N CYS A 41 0.89 10.80 0.43
CA CYS A 41 1.91 10.56 -0.59
C CYS A 41 2.13 9.06 -0.88
N THR A 42 1.98 8.22 0.14
CA THR A 42 2.09 6.76 0.00
C THR A 42 0.84 6.20 -0.68
N VAL A 43 -0.35 6.66 -0.29
CA VAL A 43 -1.62 6.29 -0.94
C VAL A 43 -1.58 6.64 -2.42
N ALA A 44 -1.27 7.89 -2.77
CA ALA A 44 -1.20 8.36 -4.16
C ALA A 44 -0.20 7.55 -4.99
N ARG A 45 0.99 7.25 -4.43
CA ARG A 45 1.99 6.41 -5.09
C ARG A 45 1.46 5.00 -5.36
N TRP A 46 0.76 4.40 -4.41
CA TRP A 46 0.19 3.06 -4.57
C TRP A 46 -0.96 3.03 -5.57
N VAL A 47 -1.84 4.04 -5.54
CA VAL A 47 -2.92 4.19 -6.53
C VAL A 47 -2.34 4.24 -7.94
N GLY A 48 -1.33 5.08 -8.18
CA GLY A 48 -0.66 5.14 -9.48
C GLY A 48 -0.04 3.82 -9.92
N LYS A 49 0.63 3.09 -9.00
CA LYS A 49 1.19 1.76 -9.31
C LYS A 49 0.11 0.74 -9.68
N PHE A 50 -1.01 0.72 -8.96
CA PHE A 50 -2.10 -0.22 -9.23
C PHE A 50 -2.82 0.10 -10.54
N GLN A 51 -3.01 1.39 -10.86
CA GLN A 51 -3.53 1.82 -12.16
C GLN A 51 -2.61 1.42 -13.32
N GLN A 52 -1.29 1.37 -13.10
CA GLN A 52 -0.31 0.84 -14.06
C GLN A 52 -0.29 -0.69 -14.16
N GLY A 53 -1.19 -1.41 -13.48
CA GLY A 53 -1.32 -2.86 -13.56
C GLY A 53 -0.51 -3.64 -12.52
N ARG A 54 0.10 -2.98 -11.52
CA ARG A 54 0.71 -3.70 -10.40
C ARG A 54 -0.36 -4.50 -9.64
N VAL A 55 -0.05 -5.73 -9.26
CA VAL A 55 -0.97 -6.59 -8.48
C VAL A 55 -0.52 -6.74 -7.02
N SER A 56 0.78 -6.70 -6.75
CA SER A 56 1.33 -6.88 -5.40
C SER A 56 1.10 -5.66 -4.52
N THR A 57 0.57 -5.89 -3.31
CA THR A 57 0.42 -4.91 -2.22
C THR A 57 1.67 -4.78 -1.35
N SER A 58 2.66 -5.66 -1.55
CA SER A 58 3.95 -5.60 -0.88
C SER A 58 4.96 -4.83 -1.73
N ASP A 59 5.91 -4.18 -1.05
CA ASP A 59 7.08 -3.63 -1.71
C ASP A 59 7.86 -4.76 -2.39
N GLU A 60 8.37 -4.44 -3.58
CA GLU A 60 9.30 -5.34 -4.25
C GLU A 60 10.59 -5.45 -3.45
N GLN A 61 11.20 -6.63 -3.52
CA GLN A 61 12.48 -6.85 -2.90
C GLN A 61 13.52 -5.86 -3.46
N ARG A 62 14.15 -5.10 -2.57
CA ARG A 62 15.22 -4.18 -2.97
C ARG A 62 16.37 -4.99 -3.57
N SER A 63 16.79 -4.63 -4.77
CA SER A 63 18.00 -5.19 -5.38
C SER A 63 19.20 -4.83 -4.50
N GLY A 64 19.88 -5.83 -3.93
CA GLY A 64 21.09 -5.62 -3.13
C GLY A 64 21.25 -6.51 -1.89
N ARG A 65 20.21 -7.17 -1.40
CA ARG A 65 20.34 -8.14 -0.30
C ARG A 65 20.35 -9.58 -0.84
N PRO A 66 21.42 -10.37 -0.60
CA PRO A 66 21.41 -11.80 -0.91
C PRO A 66 20.31 -12.50 -0.12
N LEU A 67 19.52 -13.35 -0.79
CA LEU A 67 18.42 -14.13 -0.19
C LEU A 67 18.91 -15.23 0.74
N SER A 68 20.15 -15.67 0.56
CA SER A 68 20.78 -16.74 1.31
C SER A 68 22.26 -16.41 1.42
N VAL A 69 22.74 -16.24 2.65
CA VAL A 69 24.17 -16.36 2.94
C VAL A 69 24.40 -17.86 3.11
N SER A 70 25.01 -18.50 2.12
CA SER A 70 25.53 -19.84 2.30
C SER A 70 26.78 -19.73 3.19
N THR A 71 26.61 -19.91 4.50
CA THR A 71 27.74 -20.20 5.39
C THR A 71 28.17 -21.63 5.11
N SER A 72 29.25 -21.78 4.32
CA SER A 72 30.04 -23.02 4.24
C SER A 72 31.04 -23.07 5.38
#